data_AF-A0A8T4FLV7-F1
#
_entry.id   AF-A0A8T4FLV7-F1
#
_cell.length_a   1.000
_cell.length_b   1.000
_cell.length_c   1.000
_cell.angle_alpha   90.00
_cell.angle_beta   90.00
_cell.angle_gamma   90.00
#
_symmetry.space_group_name_H-M   'P 1'
#
loop_
_entity.id
_entity.type
_entity.pdbx_description
1 polymer ?
#
loop_
_entity_poly.entity_id
_entity_poly.type
_entity_poly.pdbx_seq_one_letter_code
_entity_poly.pdbx_strand_id
1 'polypeptide(L)'
;VGKVTFPADVISEYKETGNAGVIEDFLDKFHYQRLLDSISPYTQPTKIFLDYIRKEIDVVNLRTIMKLKGEGIYGEQVMKYYIPGGMQIDSKFAQVLANAETVAAASGDMSRLEVYEDYIKPVMDSDNVTNKAVVTSIKKYQEDQAKKMAHMYPLSVLPVIDFMIHKETEVRNIRIVARGVDGGLSRETIKGLLVI
;
A
#
# COMPACT_ATOMS: atom_id res chain seq x y z
N VAL A 1 -21.47 -3.64 16.47
CA VAL A 1 -20.04 -3.31 16.24
C VAL A 1 -19.22 -4.50 16.71
N GLY A 2 -18.60 -5.25 15.80
CA GLY A 2 -17.79 -6.42 16.16
C GLY A 2 -16.55 -6.00 16.95
N LYS A 3 -16.34 -6.58 18.14
CA LYS A 3 -15.14 -6.35 18.95
C LYS A 3 -13.95 -7.01 18.26
N VAL A 4 -12.83 -6.29 18.15
CA VAL A 4 -11.55 -6.91 17.77
C VAL A 4 -11.22 -7.92 18.85
N THR A 5 -11.06 -9.18 18.47
CA THR A 5 -10.66 -10.26 19.38
C THR A 5 -9.37 -10.82 18.82
N PHE A 6 -8.27 -10.61 19.55
CA PHE A 6 -6.97 -11.11 19.14
C PHE A 6 -6.91 -12.63 19.38
N PRO A 7 -6.50 -13.41 18.38
CA PRO A 7 -6.23 -14.84 18.53
C PRO A 7 -5.16 -15.10 19.60
N ALA A 8 -5.26 -16.23 20.31
CA ALA A 8 -4.37 -16.56 21.42
C ALA A 8 -2.91 -16.76 20.97
N ASP A 9 -2.71 -17.25 19.75
CA ASP A 9 -1.43 -17.36 19.05
C ASP A 9 -0.77 -15.99 18.84
N VAL A 10 -1.49 -15.01 18.31
CA VAL A 10 -1.00 -13.62 18.11
C VAL A 10 -0.57 -12.99 19.44
N ILE A 11 -1.36 -13.18 20.50
CA ILE A 11 -1.03 -12.66 21.85
C ILE A 11 0.21 -13.36 22.41
N SER A 12 0.33 -14.67 22.18
CA SER A 12 1.46 -15.46 22.69
C SER A 12 2.76 -15.09 21.97
N GLU A 13 2.72 -14.97 20.64
CA GLU A 13 3.86 -14.56 19.82
C GLU A 13 4.33 -13.14 20.20
N TYR A 14 3.42 -12.20 20.44
CA TYR A 14 3.77 -10.87 20.94
C TYR A 14 4.45 -10.92 22.31
N LYS A 15 3.95 -11.75 23.25
CA LYS A 15 4.55 -11.89 24.59
C LYS A 15 5.93 -12.53 24.56
N GLU A 16 6.15 -13.47 23.65
CA GLU A 16 7.43 -14.18 23.52
C GLU A 16 8.49 -13.34 22.80
N THR A 17 8.11 -12.66 21.72
CA THR A 17 9.06 -11.93 20.86
C THR A 17 9.21 -10.45 21.23
N GLY A 18 8.22 -9.88 21.91
CA GLY A 18 8.10 -8.43 22.12
C GLY A 18 7.84 -7.64 20.82
N ASN A 19 7.62 -8.32 19.69
CA ASN A 19 7.48 -7.70 18.38
C ASN A 19 6.04 -7.23 18.13
N ALA A 20 5.81 -5.92 18.18
CA ALA A 20 4.50 -5.32 17.91
C ALA A 20 4.00 -5.56 16.48
N GLY A 21 4.89 -5.87 15.52
CA GLY A 21 4.53 -6.09 14.12
C GLY A 21 3.53 -7.24 13.91
N VAL A 22 3.53 -8.24 14.79
CA VAL A 22 2.56 -9.36 14.75
C VAL A 22 1.13 -8.88 15.03
N ILE A 23 0.99 -7.90 15.93
CA ILE A 23 -0.30 -7.29 16.26
C ILE A 23 -0.74 -6.35 15.14
N GLU A 24 0.19 -5.56 14.59
CA GLU A 24 -0.09 -4.64 13.48
C GLU A 24 -0.57 -5.40 12.23
N ASP A 25 0.11 -6.47 11.84
CA ASP A 25 -0.29 -7.31 10.71
C ASP A 25 -1.69 -7.92 10.89
N PHE A 26 -2.00 -8.43 12.09
CA PHE A 26 -3.34 -8.91 12.40
C PHE A 26 -4.40 -7.81 12.26
N LEU A 27 -4.10 -6.61 12.78
CA LEU A 27 -5.02 -5.47 12.71
C LEU A 27 -5.24 -4.99 11.27
N ASP A 28 -4.21 -4.97 10.44
CA ASP A 28 -4.31 -4.59 9.03
C ASP A 28 -5.23 -5.55 8.27
N LYS A 29 -5.03 -6.86 8.41
CA LYS A 29 -5.92 -7.88 7.80
C LYS A 29 -7.34 -7.77 8.32
N PHE A 30 -7.51 -7.63 9.64
CA PHE A 30 -8.82 -7.49 10.24
C PHE A 30 -9.53 -6.21 9.76
N HIS A 31 -8.79 -5.11 9.60
CA HIS A 31 -9.30 -3.85 9.08
C HIS A 31 -9.85 -4.00 7.67
N TYR A 32 -9.03 -4.50 6.73
CA TYR A 32 -9.46 -4.66 5.33
C TYR A 32 -10.58 -5.69 5.18
N GLN A 33 -10.51 -6.82 5.88
CA GLN A 33 -11.59 -7.82 5.85
C GLN A 33 -12.92 -7.21 6.30
N ARG A 34 -12.92 -6.50 7.44
CA ARG A 34 -14.12 -5.86 7.96
C ARG A 34 -14.60 -4.73 7.05
N LEU A 35 -13.69 -3.99 6.43
CA LEU A 35 -14.03 -2.93 5.48
C LEU A 35 -14.76 -3.52 4.27
N LEU A 36 -14.23 -4.58 3.68
CA LEU A 36 -14.87 -5.30 2.57
C LEU A 36 -16.26 -5.82 2.97
N ASP A 37 -16.38 -6.46 4.14
CA ASP A 37 -17.64 -7.00 4.65
C ASP A 37 -18.70 -5.92 4.93
N SER A 38 -18.25 -4.68 5.23
CA SER A 38 -19.14 -3.55 5.49
C SER A 38 -19.71 -2.92 4.22
N ILE A 39 -19.11 -3.17 3.06
CA ILE A 39 -19.53 -2.58 1.79
C ILE A 39 -20.55 -3.50 1.13
N SER A 40 -21.79 -3.02 1.02
CA SER A 40 -22.86 -3.72 0.31
C SER A 40 -22.99 -3.18 -1.13
N PRO A 41 -22.57 -3.94 -2.17
CA PRO A 41 -22.44 -3.43 -3.53
C PRO A 41 -23.76 -3.44 -4.33
N TYR A 42 -24.85 -2.92 -3.74
CA TYR A 42 -26.16 -2.89 -4.39
C TYR A 42 -26.31 -1.74 -5.39
N THR A 43 -25.58 -0.65 -5.21
CA THR A 43 -25.63 0.55 -6.07
C THR A 43 -24.32 0.75 -6.84
N GLN A 44 -24.36 1.52 -7.94
CA GLN A 44 -23.16 1.83 -8.71
C GLN A 44 -22.08 2.55 -7.88
N PRO A 45 -22.39 3.57 -7.04
CA PRO A 45 -21.39 4.20 -6.17
C PRO A 45 -20.74 3.23 -5.17
N THR A 46 -21.52 2.31 -4.60
CA THR A 46 -20.98 1.30 -3.67
C THR A 46 -20.09 0.26 -4.36
N LYS A 47 -20.37 -0.07 -5.63
CA LYS A 47 -19.50 -0.95 -6.45
C LYS A 47 -18.17 -0.26 -6.77
N ILE A 48 -18.25 1.01 -7.20
CA ILE A 48 -17.06 1.84 -7.44
C ILE A 48 -16.19 1.93 -6.18
N PHE A 49 -16.81 2.12 -5.02
CA PHE A 49 -16.08 2.17 -3.75
C PHE A 49 -15.47 0.81 -3.39
N LEU A 50 -16.20 -0.30 -3.57
CA LEU A 50 -15.64 -1.64 -3.38
C LEU A 50 -14.42 -1.86 -4.29
N ASP A 51 -14.52 -1.55 -5.58
CA ASP A 51 -13.42 -1.69 -6.52
C ASP A 51 -12.20 -0.84 -6.12
N TYR A 52 -12.43 0.39 -5.64
CA TYR A 52 -11.37 1.24 -5.10
C TYR A 52 -10.64 0.56 -3.93
N ILE A 53 -11.37 0.02 -2.94
CA ILE A 53 -10.75 -0.68 -1.80
C ILE A 53 -10.00 -1.94 -2.25
N ARG A 54 -10.54 -2.70 -3.20
CA ARG A 54 -9.86 -3.90 -3.72
C ARG A 54 -8.56 -3.55 -4.46
N LYS A 55 -8.53 -2.45 -5.21
CA LYS A 55 -7.30 -1.90 -5.81
C LYS A 55 -6.32 -1.41 -4.75
N GLU A 56 -6.81 -0.79 -3.67
CA GLU A 56 -5.98 -0.39 -2.55
C GLU A 56 -5.28 -1.60 -1.90
N ILE A 57 -6.00 -2.71 -1.70
CA ILE A 57 -5.44 -3.96 -1.18
C ILE A 57 -4.33 -4.50 -2.10
N ASP A 58 -4.52 -4.47 -3.43
CA ASP A 58 -3.48 -4.86 -4.38
C ASP A 58 -2.20 -4.02 -4.21
N VAL A 59 -2.35 -2.70 -4.08
CA VAL A 59 -1.23 -1.79 -3.88
C VAL A 59 -0.51 -2.09 -2.56
N VAL A 60 -1.25 -2.31 -1.48
CA VAL A 60 -0.68 -2.63 -0.15
C VAL A 60 0.08 -3.95 -0.20
N ASN A 61 -0.50 -4.99 -0.81
CA ASN A 61 0.16 -6.28 -0.98
C ASN A 61 1.43 -6.16 -1.81
N LEU A 62 1.35 -5.52 -2.98
CA LEU A 62 2.50 -5.37 -3.87
C LEU A 62 3.63 -4.60 -3.17
N ARG A 63 3.30 -3.49 -2.51
CA ARG A 63 4.28 -2.68 -1.76
C ARG A 63 4.93 -3.49 -0.64
N THR A 64 4.15 -4.28 0.09
CA THR A 64 4.63 -5.11 1.19
C THR A 64 5.57 -6.20 0.67
N ILE A 65 5.20 -6.91 -0.40
CA ILE A 65 6.04 -7.91 -1.05
C ILE A 65 7.36 -7.28 -1.52
N MET A 66 7.32 -6.11 -2.17
CA MET A 66 8.55 -5.46 -2.67
C MET A 66 9.44 -4.92 -1.55
N LYS A 67 8.85 -4.43 -0.45
CA LYS A 67 9.60 -3.99 0.73
C LYS A 67 10.33 -5.15 1.38
N LEU A 68 9.62 -6.25 1.67
CA LEU A 68 10.18 -7.45 2.28
C LEU A 68 11.26 -8.09 1.40
N LYS A 69 11.05 -8.09 0.08
CA LYS A 69 12.05 -8.55 -0.89
C LYS A 69 13.33 -7.73 -0.80
N GLY A 70 13.22 -6.42 -0.58
CA GLY A 70 14.39 -5.56 -0.37
C GLY A 70 15.12 -5.77 0.95
N GLU A 71 14.48 -6.43 1.91
CA GLU A 71 15.08 -6.87 3.18
C GLU A 71 15.61 -8.31 3.08
N GLY A 72 15.55 -8.94 1.90
CA GLY A 72 15.98 -10.33 1.69
C GLY A 72 14.97 -11.38 2.17
N ILE A 73 13.71 -10.99 2.40
CA ILE A 73 12.64 -11.88 2.83
C ILE A 73 11.78 -12.23 1.61
N TYR A 74 11.67 -13.52 1.30
CA TYR A 74 10.93 -14.06 0.17
C TYR A 74 10.28 -15.41 0.51
N GLY A 75 9.45 -15.92 -0.39
CA GLY A 75 8.76 -17.19 -0.24
C GLY A 75 7.58 -17.14 0.73
N GLU A 76 7.34 -18.25 1.43
CA GLU A 76 6.17 -18.43 2.32
C GLU A 76 6.10 -17.40 3.45
N GLN A 77 7.25 -16.92 3.93
CA GLN A 77 7.31 -15.93 5.00
C GLN A 77 6.65 -14.60 4.62
N VAL A 78 6.70 -14.22 3.33
CA VAL A 78 6.04 -13.01 2.82
C VAL A 78 4.52 -13.17 2.82
N MET A 79 4.03 -14.38 2.57
CA MET A 79 2.59 -14.67 2.55
C MET A 79 1.94 -14.50 3.93
N LYS A 80 2.74 -14.49 5.01
CA LYS A 80 2.26 -14.10 6.33
C LYS A 80 1.73 -12.67 6.35
N TYR A 81 2.15 -11.78 5.47
CA TYR A 81 1.71 -10.38 5.42
C TYR A 81 0.70 -10.10 4.30
N TYR A 82 0.22 -11.15 3.63
CA TYR A 82 -0.74 -11.00 2.54
C TYR A 82 -2.14 -10.67 3.07
N ILE A 83 -2.76 -9.66 2.47
CA ILE A 83 -4.13 -9.22 2.76
C ILE A 83 -5.05 -9.74 1.64
N PRO A 84 -6.06 -10.57 1.95
CA PRO A 84 -6.98 -11.08 0.95
C PRO A 84 -7.97 -10.01 0.46
N GLY A 85 -8.57 -10.25 -0.72
CA GLY A 85 -9.62 -9.38 -1.26
C GLY A 85 -9.18 -8.40 -2.35
N GLY A 86 -7.94 -8.53 -2.85
CA GLY A 86 -7.44 -7.76 -3.99
C GLY A 86 -8.28 -7.88 -5.27
N MET A 87 -8.05 -6.96 -6.22
CA MET A 87 -8.69 -6.96 -7.54
C MET A 87 -7.86 -7.73 -8.57
N GLN A 88 -6.55 -7.46 -8.63
CA GLN A 88 -5.60 -8.07 -9.56
C GLN A 88 -4.67 -9.10 -8.90
N ILE A 89 -4.41 -8.97 -7.59
CA ILE A 89 -3.48 -9.82 -6.85
C ILE A 89 -4.28 -10.78 -5.96
N ASP A 90 -4.51 -11.98 -6.47
CA ASP A 90 -5.02 -13.09 -5.67
C ASP A 90 -3.89 -13.78 -4.89
N SER A 91 -4.25 -14.74 -4.02
CA SER A 91 -3.28 -15.44 -3.17
C SER A 91 -2.23 -16.21 -3.98
N LYS A 92 -2.60 -16.74 -5.15
CA LYS A 92 -1.67 -17.52 -5.98
C LYS A 92 -0.65 -16.59 -6.64
N PHE A 93 -1.14 -15.48 -7.17
CA PHE A 93 -0.30 -14.48 -7.81
C PHE A 93 0.59 -13.75 -6.79
N ALA A 94 0.07 -13.44 -5.60
CA ALA A 94 0.88 -12.96 -4.49
C ALA A 94 2.02 -13.92 -4.14
N GLN A 95 1.75 -15.24 -4.14
CA GLN A 95 2.77 -16.24 -3.86
C GLN A 95 3.84 -16.32 -4.97
N VAL A 96 3.46 -16.17 -6.23
CA VAL A 96 4.42 -16.04 -7.35
C VAL A 96 5.33 -14.84 -7.13
N LEU A 97 4.76 -13.67 -6.84
CA LEU A 97 5.54 -12.45 -6.57
C LEU A 97 6.42 -12.57 -5.31
N ALA A 98 5.93 -13.27 -4.29
CA ALA A 98 6.67 -13.54 -3.05
C ALA A 98 7.88 -14.47 -3.29
N ASN A 99 7.75 -15.48 -4.15
CA ASN A 99 8.80 -16.46 -4.44
C ASN A 99 9.95 -15.89 -5.27
N ALA A 100 9.70 -14.87 -6.10
CA ALA A 100 10.76 -14.21 -6.84
C ALA A 100 11.79 -13.55 -5.90
N GLU A 101 13.07 -13.86 -5.99
CA GLU A 101 14.06 -13.34 -5.02
C GLU A 101 14.41 -11.87 -5.25
N THR A 102 14.28 -11.38 -6.48
CA THR A 102 14.63 -9.99 -6.85
C THR A 102 13.46 -9.29 -7.55
N VAL A 103 13.46 -7.97 -7.51
CA VAL A 103 12.49 -7.14 -8.25
C VAL A 103 12.59 -7.40 -9.76
N ALA A 104 13.81 -7.61 -10.28
CA ALA A 104 14.01 -7.97 -11.69
C ALA A 104 13.34 -9.30 -12.04
N ALA A 105 13.46 -10.32 -11.18
CA ALA A 105 12.79 -11.60 -11.36
C ALA A 105 11.26 -11.47 -11.29
N ALA A 106 10.74 -10.61 -10.41
CA ALA A 106 9.30 -10.34 -10.30
C ALA A 106 8.74 -9.48 -11.46
N SER A 107 9.60 -8.82 -12.24
CA SER A 107 9.19 -7.85 -13.27
C SER A 107 8.28 -8.47 -14.34
N GLY A 108 8.61 -9.69 -14.77
CA GLY A 108 7.81 -10.41 -15.78
C GLY A 108 6.38 -10.64 -15.30
N ASP A 109 6.20 -11.09 -14.06
CA ASP A 109 4.87 -11.27 -13.47
C ASP A 109 4.16 -9.93 -13.26
N MET A 110 4.87 -8.93 -12.72
CA MET A 110 4.32 -7.60 -12.48
C MET A 110 3.79 -6.94 -13.76
N SER A 111 4.29 -7.29 -14.95
CA SER A 111 3.79 -6.77 -16.24
C SER A 111 2.30 -6.97 -16.48
N ARG A 112 1.66 -7.89 -15.75
CA ARG A 112 0.23 -8.17 -15.80
C ARG A 112 -0.62 -7.18 -14.99
N LEU A 113 0.00 -6.34 -14.16
CA LEU A 113 -0.67 -5.40 -13.26
C LEU A 113 -0.85 -4.03 -13.92
N GLU A 114 -1.94 -3.34 -13.58
CA GLU A 114 -2.23 -1.99 -14.12
C GLU A 114 -1.13 -0.98 -13.76
N VAL A 115 -0.48 -1.16 -12.61
CA VAL A 115 0.60 -0.28 -12.13
C VAL A 115 1.89 -0.40 -12.97
N TYR A 116 2.06 -1.45 -13.76
CA TYR A 116 3.37 -1.77 -14.31
C TYR A 116 3.87 -0.78 -15.37
N GLU A 117 3.10 -0.62 -16.45
CA GLU A 117 3.56 0.13 -17.64
C GLU A 117 3.91 1.58 -17.31
N ASP A 118 3.07 2.27 -16.54
CA ASP A 118 3.24 3.70 -16.28
C ASP A 118 4.16 4.01 -15.07
N TYR A 119 4.33 3.07 -14.12
CA TYR A 119 5.01 3.34 -12.85
C TYR A 119 6.17 2.41 -12.52
N ILE A 120 6.09 1.12 -12.83
CA ILE A 120 7.17 0.16 -12.49
C ILE A 120 8.18 0.08 -13.62
N LYS A 121 7.74 -0.08 -14.87
CA LYS A 121 8.60 -0.21 -16.04
C LYS A 121 9.60 0.95 -16.20
N PRO A 122 9.23 2.23 -16.03
CA PRO A 122 10.20 3.32 -16.10
C PRO A 122 11.30 3.25 -15.03
N VAL A 123 10.99 2.66 -13.86
CA VAL A 123 11.97 2.42 -12.81
C VAL A 123 12.86 1.22 -13.17
N MET A 124 12.27 0.17 -13.75
CA MET A 124 13.01 -1.02 -14.20
C MET A 124 13.96 -0.74 -15.36
N ASP A 125 13.60 0.18 -16.25
CA ASP A 125 14.41 0.60 -17.40
C ASP A 125 15.52 1.61 -17.01
N SER A 126 15.56 2.04 -15.73
CA SER A 126 16.57 2.96 -15.23
C SER A 126 17.87 2.25 -14.84
N ASP A 127 19.00 2.95 -14.95
CA ASP A 127 20.33 2.40 -14.65
C ASP A 127 20.52 1.97 -13.18
N ASN A 128 19.66 2.45 -12.26
CA ASN A 128 19.75 2.20 -10.82
C ASN A 128 18.43 1.66 -10.25
N VAL A 129 18.03 0.46 -10.69
CA VAL A 129 16.85 -0.23 -10.14
C VAL A 129 17.09 -0.55 -8.66
N THR A 130 16.27 0.05 -7.79
CA THR A 130 16.28 -0.25 -6.36
C THR A 130 14.89 -0.62 -5.88
N ASN A 131 14.79 -1.51 -4.89
CA ASN A 131 13.52 -1.86 -4.26
C ASN A 131 12.80 -0.62 -3.72
N LYS A 132 13.56 0.33 -3.17
CA LYS A 132 13.04 1.61 -2.70
C LYS A 132 12.41 2.44 -3.83
N ALA A 133 13.04 2.51 -5.00
CA ALA A 133 12.49 3.22 -6.15
C ALA A 133 11.18 2.59 -6.63
N VAL A 134 11.10 1.26 -6.70
CA VAL A 134 9.86 0.55 -7.08
C VAL A 134 8.76 0.74 -6.05
N VAL A 135 9.07 0.62 -4.75
CA VAL A 135 8.10 0.90 -3.67
C VAL A 135 7.59 2.35 -3.75
N THR A 136 8.48 3.29 -4.08
CA THR A 136 8.11 4.71 -4.24
C THR A 136 7.21 4.92 -5.46
N SER A 137 7.46 4.25 -6.59
CA SER A 137 6.60 4.38 -7.78
C SER A 137 5.22 3.75 -7.58
N ILE A 138 5.14 2.62 -6.86
CA ILE A 138 3.85 2.02 -6.46
C ILE A 138 3.05 2.97 -5.56
N LYS A 139 3.73 3.67 -4.64
CA LYS A 139 3.06 4.69 -3.80
C LYS A 139 2.53 5.84 -4.65
N LYS A 140 3.31 6.31 -5.63
CA LYS A 140 2.86 7.35 -6.56
C LYS A 140 1.64 6.92 -7.37
N TYR A 141 1.61 5.66 -7.84
CA TYR A 141 0.43 5.09 -8.48
C TYR A 141 -0.80 5.14 -7.56
N GLN A 142 -0.66 4.80 -6.28
CA GLN A 142 -1.76 4.86 -5.31
C GLN A 142 -2.38 6.27 -5.22
N GLU A 143 -1.53 7.29 -5.11
CA GLU A 143 -1.93 8.70 -5.01
C GLU A 143 -2.65 9.15 -6.29
N ASP A 144 -2.07 8.84 -7.46
CA ASP A 144 -2.66 9.17 -8.76
C ASP A 144 -3.99 8.45 -9.03
N GLN A 145 -4.12 7.19 -8.61
CA GLN A 145 -5.38 6.43 -8.75
C GLN A 145 -6.49 7.03 -7.87
N ALA A 146 -6.19 7.40 -6.63
CA ALA A 146 -7.17 8.03 -5.75
C ALA A 146 -7.75 9.30 -6.37
N LYS A 147 -6.87 10.17 -6.87
CA LYS A 147 -7.24 11.40 -7.57
C LYS A 147 -8.04 11.13 -8.85
N LYS A 148 -7.56 10.21 -9.69
CA LYS A 148 -8.23 9.85 -10.95
C LYS A 148 -9.64 9.33 -10.71
N MET A 149 -9.83 8.43 -9.74
CA MET A 149 -11.14 7.84 -9.46
C MET A 149 -12.10 8.85 -8.80
N ALA A 150 -11.60 9.75 -7.94
CA ALA A 150 -12.40 10.84 -7.40
C ALA A 150 -12.94 11.77 -8.50
N HIS A 151 -12.11 12.14 -9.48
CA HIS A 151 -12.54 12.94 -10.63
C HIS A 151 -13.49 12.18 -11.57
N MET A 152 -13.28 10.89 -11.78
CA MET A 152 -14.13 10.06 -12.65
C MET A 152 -15.51 9.79 -12.05
N TYR A 153 -15.59 9.70 -10.72
CA TYR A 153 -16.80 9.35 -9.99
C TYR A 153 -17.18 10.41 -8.94
N PRO A 154 -17.54 11.64 -9.36
CA PRO A 154 -17.79 12.76 -8.46
C PRO A 154 -19.03 12.59 -7.57
N LEU A 155 -19.94 11.67 -7.92
CA LEU A 155 -21.14 11.34 -7.14
C LEU A 155 -20.95 10.11 -6.23
N SER A 156 -19.71 9.65 -6.06
CA SER A 156 -19.35 8.58 -5.13
C SER A 156 -18.76 9.15 -3.83
N VAL A 157 -18.30 8.28 -2.91
CA VAL A 157 -17.57 8.70 -1.71
C VAL A 157 -16.12 9.10 -2.01
N LEU A 158 -15.60 8.76 -3.20
CA LEU A 158 -14.19 8.95 -3.54
C LEU A 158 -13.71 10.40 -3.49
N PRO A 159 -14.49 11.44 -3.88
CA PRO A 159 -14.09 12.82 -3.67
C PRO A 159 -13.84 13.20 -2.20
N VAL A 160 -14.58 12.59 -1.26
CA VAL A 160 -14.36 12.81 0.18
C VAL A 160 -13.05 12.15 0.60
N ILE A 161 -12.77 10.95 0.10
CA ILE A 161 -11.51 10.23 0.39
C ILE A 161 -10.31 10.99 -0.18
N ASP A 162 -10.39 11.44 -1.44
CA ASP A 162 -9.35 12.25 -2.08
C ASP A 162 -9.08 13.56 -1.30
N PHE A 163 -10.14 14.23 -0.85
CA PHE A 163 -10.00 15.39 0.04
C PHE A 163 -9.25 15.03 1.33
N MET A 164 -9.58 13.91 1.98
CA MET A 164 -8.91 13.46 3.20
C MET A 164 -7.42 13.15 2.97
N ILE A 165 -7.10 12.48 1.87
CA ILE A 165 -5.71 12.18 1.48
C ILE A 165 -4.92 13.48 1.25
N HIS A 166 -5.48 14.43 0.49
CA HIS A 166 -4.87 15.74 0.26
C HIS A 166 -4.70 16.51 1.57
N LYS A 167 -5.67 16.44 2.49
CA LYS A 167 -5.59 17.13 3.77
C LYS A 167 -4.51 16.54 4.67
N GLU A 168 -4.36 15.22 4.67
CA GLU A 168 -3.27 14.55 5.40
C GLU A 168 -1.89 14.98 4.85
N THR A 169 -1.76 15.01 3.53
CA THR A 169 -0.53 15.44 2.84
C THR A 169 -0.20 16.91 3.12
N GLU A 170 -1.20 17.80 3.11
CA GLU A 170 -1.04 19.21 3.47
C GLU A 170 -0.48 19.36 4.90
N VAL A 171 -1.10 18.69 5.88
CA VAL A 171 -0.65 18.71 7.29
C VAL A 171 0.76 18.12 7.44
N ARG A 172 1.06 17.04 6.71
CA ARG A 172 2.38 16.42 6.68
C ARG A 172 3.44 17.40 6.15
N ASN A 173 3.16 18.07 5.04
CA ASN A 173 4.06 19.05 4.44
C ASN A 173 4.30 20.24 5.37
N ILE A 174 3.26 20.78 6.01
CA ILE A 174 3.39 21.86 7.01
C ILE A 174 4.32 21.42 8.14
N ARG A 175 4.17 20.18 8.65
CA ARG A 175 5.02 19.63 9.71
C ARG A 175 6.47 19.45 9.25
N ILE A 176 6.69 18.99 8.02
CA ILE A 176 8.03 18.85 7.42
C ILE A 176 8.72 20.21 7.36
N VAL A 177 8.02 21.25 6.88
CA VAL A 177 8.58 22.62 6.83
C VAL A 177 8.87 23.13 8.24
N ALA A 178 7.92 23.04 9.17
CA ALA A 178 8.10 23.56 10.53
C ALA A 178 9.30 22.91 11.23
N ARG A 179 9.38 21.57 11.23
CA ARG A 179 10.48 20.84 11.85
C ARG A 179 11.80 21.00 11.11
N GLY A 180 11.77 21.10 9.79
CA GLY A 180 12.97 21.29 8.98
C GLY A 180 13.60 22.65 9.21
N VAL A 181 12.79 23.72 9.32
CA VAL A 181 13.27 25.06 9.66
C VAL A 181 13.82 25.10 11.08
N ASP A 182 13.09 24.55 12.06
CA ASP A 182 13.52 24.50 13.46
C ASP A 182 14.82 23.69 13.64
N GLY A 183 14.96 22.58 12.91
CA GLY A 183 16.16 21.74 12.91
C GLY A 183 17.32 22.25 12.04
N GLY A 184 17.20 23.43 11.43
CA GLY A 184 18.26 24.04 10.61
C GLY A 184 18.57 23.32 9.29
N LEU A 185 17.62 22.55 8.75
CA LEU A 185 17.78 21.92 7.43
C LEU A 185 17.82 22.98 6.31
N SER A 186 18.60 22.70 5.26
CA SER A 186 18.62 23.56 4.08
C SER A 186 17.26 23.54 3.36
N ARG A 187 16.97 24.62 2.62
CA ARG A 187 15.72 24.70 1.83
C ARG A 187 15.64 23.59 0.80
N GLU A 188 16.77 23.20 0.22
CA GLU A 188 16.90 22.14 -0.77
C GLU A 188 16.54 20.78 -0.15
N THR A 189 17.04 20.48 1.05
CA THR A 189 16.68 19.26 1.78
C THR A 189 15.21 19.25 2.15
N ILE A 190 14.66 20.35 2.66
CA ILE A 190 13.23 20.43 3.02
C ILE A 190 12.36 20.20 1.78
N LYS A 191 12.68 20.83 0.64
CA LYS A 191 11.95 20.62 -0.62
C LYS A 191 11.98 19.16 -1.07
N GLY A 192 13.12 18.49 -0.93
CA GLY A 192 13.26 17.07 -1.26
C GLY A 192 12.45 16.11 -0.38
N LEU A 193 11.95 16.57 0.77
CA LEU A 193 11.12 15.78 1.69
C LEU A 193 9.61 16.01 1.50
N LEU A 194 9.20 17.05 0.78
CA LEU A 194 7.79 17.35 0.56
C LEU A 194 7.12 16.28 -0.32
N VAL A 195 5.86 16.00 -0.04
CA VAL A 195 5.00 15.17 -0.87
C VAL A 195 4.18 16.13 -1.76
N ILE A 196 4.40 16.11 -3.07
CA ILE A 196 3.86 17.11 -4.02
C ILE A 196 3.04 16.42 -5.11
#